data_AF-A0A3C0QZ17-F1
#
_entry.id   AF-A0A3C0QZ17-F1
#
_cell.length_a   1.000
_cell.length_b   1.000
_cell.length_c   1.000
_cell.angle_alpha   90.00
_cell.angle_beta   90.00
_cell.angle_gamma   90.00
#
_symmetry.space_group_name_H-M   'P 1'
#
loop_
_entity.id
_entity.type
_entity.pdbx_description
1 polymer ?
#
loop_
_entity_poly.entity_id
_entity_poly.type
_entity_poly.pdbx_seq_one_letter_code
_entity_poly.pdbx_strand_id
1 'polypeptide(L)'
;MILLGYDLGSSSVKASLMDASTGKWIASAFHPKTEMAINSPMAGFAEQNPESWFENLVEATREVLQTSGVEPHSIKAIGISYQMHGLVLVDKAHKPLRPAIIWCDSRA
;
A
#
# COMPACT_ATOMS: atom_id res chain seq x y z
N MET A 1 -5.51 -21.63 6.54
CA MET A 1 -5.09 -20.45 7.34
C MET A 1 -5.18 -19.22 6.46
N ILE A 2 -6.02 -18.25 6.79
CA ILE A 2 -6.18 -17.05 5.94
C ILE A 2 -5.07 -16.04 6.23
N LEU A 3 -4.38 -15.61 5.18
CA LEU A 3 -3.32 -14.61 5.20
C LEU A 3 -3.74 -13.40 4.37
N LEU A 4 -3.40 -12.20 4.83
CA LEU A 4 -3.56 -10.95 4.11
C LEU A 4 -2.19 -10.44 3.65
N GLY A 5 -2.05 -10.16 2.36
CA GLY A 5 -0.85 -9.54 1.79
C GLY A 5 -1.15 -8.12 1.32
N TYR A 6 -0.27 -7.18 1.65
CA TYR A 6 -0.27 -5.83 1.08
C TYR A 6 0.90 -5.66 0.13
N ASP A 7 0.65 -4.97 -0.98
CA ASP A 7 1.66 -4.52 -1.93
C ASP A 7 1.51 -3.02 -2.17
N LEU A 8 2.37 -2.22 -1.54
CA LEU A 8 2.43 -0.76 -1.70
C LEU A 8 3.26 -0.41 -2.94
N GLY A 9 2.62 -0.31 -4.10
CA GLY A 9 3.26 0.14 -5.34
C GLY A 9 3.23 1.66 -5.51
N SER A 10 3.92 2.16 -6.54
CA SER A 10 3.91 3.60 -6.86
C SER A 10 2.56 4.05 -7.44
N SER A 11 1.86 3.18 -8.19
CA SER A 11 0.56 3.52 -8.80
C SER A 11 -0.65 3.15 -7.92
N SER A 12 -0.53 2.17 -7.03
CA SER A 12 -1.65 1.75 -6.16
C SER A 12 -1.17 0.87 -5.00
N VAL A 13 -2.01 0.76 -3.97
CA VAL A 13 -1.90 -0.22 -2.89
C VAL A 13 -2.81 -1.39 -3.19
N LYS A 14 -2.26 -2.61 -3.16
CA LYS A 14 -3.04 -3.84 -3.34
C LYS A 14 -3.19 -4.56 -2.01
N ALA A 15 -4.33 -5.21 -1.82
CA ALA A 15 -4.62 -6.10 -0.71
C ALA A 15 -5.07 -7.45 -1.27
N SER A 16 -4.53 -8.56 -0.75
CA SER A 16 -4.80 -9.90 -1.25
C SER A 16 -4.99 -10.91 -0.13
N LEU A 17 -6.05 -11.71 -0.20
CA LEU A 17 -6.35 -12.78 0.74
C LEU A 17 -6.02 -14.14 0.11
N MET A 18 -5.29 -14.97 0.84
CA MET A 18 -4.92 -16.33 0.43
C MET A 18 -5.17 -17.31 1.58
N ASP A 19 -5.64 -18.51 1.26
CA ASP A 19 -5.62 -19.62 2.19
C ASP A 19 -4.28 -20.38 2.11
N ALA A 20 -3.42 -20.18 3.11
CA ALA A 20 -2.11 -20.81 3.19
C ALA A 20 -2.13 -22.33 3.43
N SER A 21 -3.24 -22.92 3.87
CA SER A 21 -3.31 -24.39 3.98
C SER A 21 -3.48 -25.06 2.62
N THR A 22 -4.07 -24.35 1.65
CA THR A 22 -4.37 -24.89 0.32
C THR A 22 -3.57 -24.21 -0.80
N GLY A 23 -2.93 -23.06 -0.50
CA GLY A 23 -2.32 -22.18 -1.49
C GLY A 23 -3.35 -21.44 -2.35
N LYS A 24 -4.66 -21.57 -2.05
CA LYS A 24 -5.72 -20.98 -2.86
C LYS A 24 -5.83 -19.49 -2.61
N TRP A 25 -5.87 -18.73 -3.69
CA TRP A 25 -6.20 -17.31 -3.65
C TRP A 25 -7.71 -17.11 -3.45
N ILE A 26 -8.07 -16.20 -2.54
CA ILE A 26 -9.47 -15.95 -2.13
C ILE A 26 -10.01 -14.71 -2.85
N ALA A 27 -9.33 -13.58 -2.70
CA ALA A 27 -9.69 -12.29 -3.32
C ALA A 27 -8.50 -11.34 -3.36
N SER A 28 -8.56 -10.33 -4.23
CA SER A 28 -7.73 -9.13 -4.13
C SER A 28 -8.53 -7.90 -4.50
N ALA A 29 -8.08 -6.79 -3.94
CA ALA A 29 -8.50 -5.45 -4.27
C ALA A 29 -7.26 -4.57 -4.45
N PHE A 30 -7.45 -3.43 -5.09
CA PHE A 30 -6.43 -2.39 -5.13
C PHE A 30 -7.08 -1.01 -5.15
N HIS A 31 -6.41 -0.05 -4.54
CA HIS A 31 -6.82 1.34 -4.50
C HIS A 31 -5.61 2.27 -4.70
N PRO A 32 -5.79 3.42 -5.37
CA PRO A 32 -7.02 3.84 -6.03
C PRO A 32 -7.26 3.04 -7.31
N LYS A 33 -8.47 3.14 -7.89
CA LYS A 33 -8.78 2.53 -9.20
C LYS A 33 -8.10 3.24 -10.37
N THR A 34 -7.68 4.47 -10.13
CA THR A 34 -6.78 5.25 -10.98
C THR A 34 -5.41 5.32 -10.33
N GLU A 35 -4.35 5.60 -11.09
CA GLU A 35 -3.00 5.67 -10.52
C GLU A 35 -2.87 6.77 -9.46
N MET A 36 -2.16 6.46 -8.38
CA MET A 36 -1.75 7.45 -7.39
C MET A 36 -0.87 8.51 -8.05
N ALA A 37 -1.10 9.77 -7.71
CA ALA A 37 -0.29 10.86 -8.21
C ALA A 37 1.17 10.73 -7.75
N ILE A 38 2.10 10.98 -8.66
CA ILE A 38 3.50 11.26 -8.36
C ILE A 38 3.70 12.76 -8.63
N ASN A 39 4.02 13.50 -7.59
CA ASN A 39 4.29 14.93 -7.68
C ASN A 39 5.73 15.15 -8.12
N SER A 40 5.90 15.87 -9.23
CA SER A 40 7.20 16.29 -9.75
C SER A 40 7.30 17.82 -9.69
N PRO A 41 7.61 18.39 -8.51
CA PRO A 41 7.66 19.85 -8.35
C PRO A 41 8.80 20.50 -9.16
N MET A 42 9.84 19.75 -9.52
CA MET A 42 10.95 20.14 -10.38
C MET A 42 11.33 18.97 -11.27
N ALA A 43 11.99 19.25 -12.40
CA ALA A 43 12.53 18.20 -13.26
C ALA A 43 13.48 17.28 -12.46
N GLY A 44 13.30 15.97 -12.61
CA GLY A 44 14.04 14.95 -11.87
C GLY A 44 13.51 14.67 -10.46
N PHE A 45 12.48 15.39 -9.98
CA PHE A 45 11.90 15.11 -8.65
C PHE A 45 10.72 14.16 -8.80
N ALA A 46 10.55 13.24 -7.87
CA ALA A 46 9.42 12.34 -7.75
C ALA A 46 9.05 12.16 -6.28
N GLU A 47 7.86 12.64 -5.92
CA GLU A 47 7.38 12.65 -4.54
C GLU A 47 5.94 12.12 -4.43
N GLN A 48 5.61 11.46 -3.31
CA GLN A 48 4.23 11.04 -3.00
C GLN A 48 3.87 11.39 -1.56
N ASN A 49 2.58 11.65 -1.29
CA ASN A 49 2.09 11.85 0.07
C ASN A 49 1.98 10.48 0.80
N PRO A 50 2.71 10.23 1.89
CA PRO A 50 2.59 8.97 2.62
C PRO A 50 1.21 8.72 3.22
N GLU A 51 0.46 9.77 3.55
CA GLU A 51 -0.89 9.62 4.11
C GLU A 51 -1.84 8.99 3.08
N SER A 52 -1.70 9.33 1.79
CA SER A 52 -2.55 8.74 0.75
C SER A 52 -2.27 7.24 0.55
N TRP A 53 -1.05 6.77 0.85
CA TRP A 53 -0.77 5.33 0.86
C TRP A 53 -1.59 4.61 1.94
N PHE A 54 -1.68 5.20 3.13
CA PHE A 54 -2.46 4.63 4.22
C PHE A 54 -3.96 4.65 3.93
N GLU A 55 -4.48 5.75 3.40
CA GLU A 55 -5.88 5.85 2.97
C GLU A 55 -6.22 4.77 1.93
N ASN A 56 -5.39 4.61 0.90
CA ASN A 56 -5.59 3.58 -0.12
C ASN A 56 -5.44 2.15 0.42
N LEU A 57 -4.57 1.93 1.41
CA LEU A 57 -4.47 0.65 2.12
C LEU A 57 -5.78 0.31 2.83
N VAL A 58 -6.39 1.28 3.53
CA VAL A 58 -7.67 1.10 4.21
C VAL A 58 -8.78 0.78 3.22
N GLU A 59 -8.86 1.51 2.10
CA GLU A 59 -9.86 1.25 1.07
C GLU A 59 -9.69 -0.13 0.41
N ALA A 60 -8.46 -0.50 0.02
CA ALA A 60 -8.17 -1.83 -0.53
C ALA A 60 -8.50 -2.95 0.46
N THR A 61 -8.27 -2.72 1.76
CA THR A 61 -8.63 -3.68 2.82
C THR A 61 -10.14 -3.84 2.94
N ARG A 62 -10.88 -2.73 2.93
CA ARG A 62 -12.34 -2.76 3.00
C ARG A 62 -12.95 -3.52 1.82
N GLU A 63 -12.48 -3.23 0.61
CA GLU A 63 -12.95 -3.88 -0.60
C GLU A 63 -12.63 -5.38 -0.60
N VAL A 64 -11.38 -5.79 -0.29
CA VAL A 64 -11.03 -7.22 -0.32
C VAL A 64 -11.81 -8.04 0.71
N LEU A 65 -12.12 -7.46 1.88
CA LEU A 65 -12.96 -8.10 2.89
C LEU A 65 -14.42 -8.22 2.41
N GLN A 66 -14.97 -7.13 1.84
CA GLN A 66 -16.34 -7.13 1.31
C GLN A 66 -16.51 -8.14 0.16
N THR A 67 -15.56 -8.19 -0.78
CA THR A 67 -15.61 -9.09 -1.93
C THR A 67 -15.40 -10.56 -1.53
N SER A 68 -14.55 -10.82 -0.54
CA SER A 68 -14.25 -12.20 -0.12
C SER A 68 -15.28 -12.80 0.84
N GLY A 69 -15.98 -11.97 1.61
CA GLY A 69 -16.83 -12.42 2.73
C GLY A 69 -16.02 -13.02 3.90
N VAL A 70 -14.72 -12.79 3.94
CA VAL A 70 -13.84 -13.26 5.02
C VAL A 70 -14.04 -12.41 6.27
N GLU A 71 -14.29 -13.07 7.40
CA GLU A 71 -14.34 -12.41 8.71
C GLU A 71 -12.96 -11.88 9.10
N PRO A 72 -12.78 -10.59 9.45
CA PRO A 72 -11.47 -10.00 9.77
C PRO A 72 -10.71 -10.77 10.86
N HIS A 73 -11.42 -11.28 11.88
CA HIS A 73 -10.89 -12.06 13.00
C HIS A 73 -10.25 -13.40 12.58
N SER A 74 -10.54 -13.87 11.37
CA SER A 74 -10.02 -15.13 10.82
C SER A 74 -8.63 -14.99 10.17
N ILE A 75 -8.22 -13.77 9.84
CA ILE A 75 -6.90 -13.46 9.27
C ILE A 75 -5.83 -13.72 10.33
N LYS A 76 -4.84 -14.56 10.02
CA LYS A 76 -3.83 -15.02 10.99
C LYS A 76 -2.49 -14.29 10.90
N ALA A 77 -2.18 -13.70 9.76
CA ALA A 77 -1.00 -12.84 9.61
C ALA A 77 -1.17 -11.88 8.44
N ILE A 78 -0.34 -10.84 8.48
CA ILE A 78 -0.22 -9.82 7.44
C ILE A 78 1.20 -9.88 6.87
N GLY A 79 1.32 -10.01 5.55
CA GLY A 79 2.56 -9.81 4.81
C GLY A 79 2.54 -8.44 4.14
N ILE A 80 3.70 -7.76 4.07
CA ILE A 80 3.81 -6.42 3.47
C ILE A 80 4.98 -6.42 2.49
N SER A 81 4.70 -6.07 1.23
CA SER A 81 5.67 -5.63 0.24
C SER A 81 5.44 -4.17 -0.11
N TYR A 82 6.47 -3.52 -0.62
CA TYR A 82 6.42 -2.09 -0.93
C TYR A 82 7.45 -1.72 -2.00
N GLN A 83 7.22 -0.59 -2.66
CA GLN A 83 8.20 0.06 -3.54
C GLN A 83 9.49 0.36 -2.76
N MET A 84 10.60 -0.27 -3.15
CA MET A 84 11.91 -0.05 -2.50
C MET A 84 12.43 1.37 -2.73
N HIS A 85 13.46 1.79 -1.98
CA HIS A 85 14.17 3.08 -2.13
C HIS A 85 13.36 4.37 -1.88
N GLY A 86 12.20 4.29 -1.22
CA GLY A 86 11.49 5.48 -0.72
C GLY A 86 12.07 6.03 0.60
N LEU A 87 12.06 7.35 0.77
CA LEU A 87 12.39 8.04 2.01
C LEU A 87 11.16 8.72 2.59
N VAL A 88 10.71 8.24 3.76
CA VAL A 88 9.66 8.88 4.56
C VAL A 88 10.31 9.51 5.78
N LEU A 89 10.21 10.83 5.91
CA LEU A 89 10.67 11.55 7.10
C LEU A 89 9.48 11.78 8.04
N VAL A 90 9.63 11.40 9.30
CA VAL A 90 8.58 11.53 10.31
C VAL A 90 9.08 12.24 11.56
N ASP A 91 8.15 12.85 12.30
CA ASP A 91 8.40 13.40 13.62
C ASP A 91 8.33 12.33 14.74
N LYS A 92 8.46 12.76 16.01
CA LYS A 92 8.36 11.88 17.19
C LYS A 92 6.97 11.25 17.38
N ALA A 93 5.94 11.78 16.72
CA ALA A 93 4.59 11.25 16.72
C ALA A 93 4.30 10.41 15.45
N HIS A 94 5.34 10.08 14.67
CA HIS A 94 5.25 9.38 13.40
C HIS A 94 4.42 10.09 12.32
N LYS A 95 4.27 11.41 12.41
CA LYS A 95 3.61 12.19 11.35
C LYS A 95 4.61 12.52 10.23
N PRO A 96 4.23 12.34 8.95
CA PRO A 96 5.07 12.76 7.84
C PRO A 96 5.40 14.25 7.90
N LEU A 97 6.69 14.58 7.78
CA LEU A 97 7.18 15.96 7.80
C LEU A 97 7.12 16.64 6.42
N ARG A 98 7.03 15.83 5.36
CA ARG A 98 6.99 16.24 3.95
C ARG A 98 6.50 15.06 3.08
N PRO A 99 6.19 15.29 1.79
CA PRO A 99 6.03 14.20 0.84
C PRO A 99 7.27 13.31 0.80
N ALA A 100 7.07 12.00 0.68
CA ALA A 100 8.13 11.02 0.54
C ALA A 100 8.84 11.17 -0.81
N ILE A 101 10.16 11.11 -0.79
CA ILE A 101 10.98 11.01 -2.01
C ILE A 101 10.96 9.54 -2.42
N ILE A 102 10.52 9.24 -3.66
CA ILE A 102 10.35 7.86 -4.12
C ILE A 102 11.47 7.43 -5.08
N TRP A 103 11.52 6.14 -5.39
CA TRP A 103 12.63 5.47 -6.07
C TRP A 103 13.06 6.06 -7.42
N CYS A 104 12.14 6.72 -8.14
CA CYS A 104 12.42 7.33 -9.45
C CYS A 104 12.86 8.79 -9.35
N ASP A 105 13.13 9.30 -8.15
CA ASP A 105 13.70 10.62 -7.92
C ASP A 105 15.20 10.65 -8.25
N SER A 106 15.63 11.68 -8.99
CA SER A 106 17.01 11.92 -9.41
C SER A 106 17.50 13.32 -9.02
N ARG A 107 17.04 13.86 -7.88
CA ARG A 107 17.46 15.20 -7.42
C ARG A 107 18.90 15.29 -6.92
N ALA A 108 19.59 14.17 -6.77
CA ALA A 108 20.92 14.04 -6.19
C ALA A 108 21.95 13.54 -7.19
#